data_AF-A0A7S0II91-F1
#
_entry.id   AF-A0A7S0II91-F1
#
_cell.length_a   1.000
_cell.length_b   1.000
_cell.length_c   1.000
_cell.angle_alpha   90.00
_cell.angle_beta   90.00
_cell.angle_gamma   90.00
#
_symmetry.space_group_name_H-M   'P 1'
#
loop_
_entity.id
_entity.type
_entity.pdbx_description
1 polymer ?
#
loop_
_entity_poly.entity_id
_entity_poly.type
_entity_poly.pdbx_seq_one_letter_code
_entity_poly.pdbx_strand_id
1 'polypeptide(L)'
;HGRGMASSSAGVEFRAVAAAVYRRLMRQAAAVPRQRVRGIVREEVRREFASPPSECQATRARAMARSMLALTWLKRASADPRSTEGELLWTLVGQYDSLNRRRKMEDRHPQRRKRRLEKLGGAERAVVEEVYGPLVDVIGVRGVMGEYWAPE
;
A
#
# COMPACT_ATOMS: atom_id res chain seq x y z
N HIS A 1 -8.30 33.49 -26.43
CA HIS A 1 -7.52 32.32 -25.97
C HIS A 1 -7.24 32.51 -24.49
N GLY A 2 -7.88 31.74 -23.61
CA GLY A 2 -7.80 31.97 -22.15
C GLY A 2 -8.16 30.70 -21.38
N ARG A 3 -7.21 29.76 -21.32
CA ARG A 3 -7.22 28.58 -20.42
C ARG A 3 -5.77 28.31 -20.04
N GLY A 4 -5.35 28.71 -18.85
CA GLY A 4 -3.95 28.49 -18.44
C GLY A 4 -3.58 28.75 -16.98
N MET A 5 -4.44 29.39 -16.16
CA MET A 5 -4.02 29.79 -14.79
C MET A 5 -4.73 29.08 -13.63
N ALA A 6 -5.78 28.28 -13.88
CA ALA A 6 -6.50 27.61 -12.79
C ALA A 6 -5.91 26.24 -12.36
N SER A 7 -5.05 25.61 -13.17
CA SER A 7 -4.53 24.27 -12.85
C SER A 7 -3.36 24.26 -11.87
N SER A 8 -2.64 25.38 -11.71
CA SER A 8 -1.43 25.44 -10.88
C SER A 8 -1.72 25.60 -9.38
N SER A 9 -2.70 26.42 -8.99
CA SER A 9 -3.06 26.65 -7.58
C SER A 9 -3.65 25.40 -6.91
N ALA A 10 -4.61 24.76 -7.57
CA ALA A 10 -5.22 23.50 -7.08
C ALA A 10 -4.20 22.36 -6.95
N GLY A 11 -3.19 22.33 -7.84
CA GLY A 11 -2.08 21.38 -7.74
C GLY A 11 -1.17 21.65 -6.53
N VAL A 12 -0.88 22.92 -6.24
CA VAL A 12 -0.08 23.34 -5.08
C VAL A 12 -0.80 23.02 -3.77
N GLU A 13 -2.09 23.31 -3.67
CA GLU A 13 -2.93 22.98 -2.51
C GLU A 13 -2.98 21.47 -2.25
N PHE A 14 -3.19 20.67 -3.30
CA PHE A 14 -3.20 19.22 -3.18
C PHE A 14 -1.86 18.68 -2.64
N ARG A 15 -0.73 19.16 -3.15
CA ARG A 15 0.61 18.74 -2.69
C ARG A 15 0.82 19.09 -1.21
N ALA A 16 0.36 20.26 -0.77
CA ALA A 16 0.46 20.67 0.63
C ALA A 16 -0.35 19.75 1.55
N VAL A 17 -1.59 19.42 1.17
CA VAL A 17 -2.44 18.48 1.92
C VAL A 17 -1.82 17.08 1.91
N ALA A 18 -1.35 16.60 0.76
CA ALA A 18 -0.73 15.28 0.63
C ALA A 18 0.51 15.16 1.53
N ALA A 19 1.37 16.19 1.56
CA ALA A 19 2.53 16.23 2.45
C ALA A 19 2.12 16.23 3.93
N ALA A 20 1.04 16.91 4.31
CA ALA A 20 0.53 16.89 5.68
C ALA A 20 0.00 15.50 6.07
N VAL A 21 -0.71 14.83 5.17
CA VAL A 21 -1.22 13.47 5.39
C VAL A 21 -0.08 12.46 5.47
N TYR A 22 0.91 12.54 4.58
CA TYR A 22 2.12 11.73 4.63
C TYR A 22 2.82 11.84 6.00
N ARG A 23 3.06 13.06 6.49
CA ARG A 23 3.67 13.27 7.83
C ARG A 23 2.83 12.65 8.95
N ARG A 24 1.50 12.75 8.87
CA ARG A 24 0.59 12.13 9.86
C ARG A 24 0.68 10.60 9.81
N LEU A 25 0.65 10.01 8.62
CA LEU A 25 0.80 8.56 8.43
C LEU A 25 2.15 8.06 8.94
N MET A 26 3.25 8.76 8.63
CA MET A 26 4.58 8.39 9.12
C MET A 26 4.69 8.42 10.64
N ARG A 27 4.04 9.39 11.31
CA ARG A 27 3.95 9.43 12.78
C ARG A 27 3.15 8.25 13.32
N GLN A 28 2.02 7.90 12.69
CA GLN A 28 1.21 6.76 13.12
C GLN A 28 1.93 5.43 12.88
N ALA A 29 2.62 5.28 11.76
CA ALA A 29 3.47 4.12 11.47
C ALA A 29 4.58 3.97 12.53
N ALA A 30 5.14 5.08 13.02
CA ALA A 30 6.13 5.06 14.10
C ALA A 30 5.58 4.55 15.44
N ALA A 31 4.29 4.77 15.69
CA ALA A 31 3.60 4.35 16.91
C ALA A 31 3.21 2.86 16.90
N VAL A 32 3.34 2.15 15.76
CA VAL A 32 3.10 0.71 15.69
C VAL A 32 4.08 -0.03 16.62
N PRO A 33 3.60 -0.83 17.60
CA PRO A 33 4.48 -1.39 18.64
C PRO A 33 5.46 -2.44 18.13
N ARG A 34 5.01 -3.29 17.20
CA ARG A 34 5.83 -4.38 16.65
C ARG A 34 6.84 -3.82 15.64
N GLN A 35 8.14 -3.90 15.94
CA GLN A 35 9.23 -3.28 15.14
C GLN A 35 9.21 -3.68 13.66
N ARG A 36 9.00 -4.97 13.37
CA ARG A 36 8.96 -5.48 12.00
C ARG A 36 7.77 -4.94 11.22
N VAL A 37 6.60 -4.83 11.87
CA VAL A 37 5.38 -4.24 11.30
C VAL A 37 5.59 -2.77 10.99
N ARG A 38 6.10 -2.03 11.97
CA ARG A 38 6.46 -0.61 11.82
C ARG A 38 7.38 -0.36 10.63
N GLY A 39 8.40 -1.21 10.42
CA GLY A 39 9.31 -1.10 9.28
C GLY A 39 8.57 -1.20 7.95
N ILE A 40 7.71 -2.21 7.81
CA ILE A 40 6.93 -2.48 6.60
C ILE A 40 5.90 -1.37 6.35
N VAL A 41 5.13 -0.97 7.38
CA VAL A 41 4.13 0.10 7.25
C VAL A 41 4.78 1.43 6.84
N ARG A 42 5.94 1.78 7.40
CA ARG A 42 6.68 2.99 6.99
C ARG A 42 7.10 2.94 5.52
N GLU A 43 7.56 1.79 5.06
CA GLU A 43 7.98 1.61 3.68
C GLU A 43 6.79 1.72 2.71
N GLU A 44 5.66 1.12 3.05
CA GLU A 44 4.43 1.24 2.26
C GLU A 44 3.89 2.68 2.22
N VAL A 45 3.96 3.43 3.34
CA VAL A 45 3.62 4.87 3.34
C VAL A 45 4.55 5.67 2.43
N ARG A 46 5.85 5.36 2.39
CA ARG A 46 6.78 6.04 1.47
C ARG A 46 6.45 5.74 0.01
N ARG A 47 6.19 4.46 -0.30
CA ARG A 47 5.87 4.02 -1.66
C ARG A 47 4.59 4.64 -2.18
N GLU A 48 3.55 4.71 -1.34
CA GLU A 48 2.27 5.32 -1.74
C GLU A 48 2.41 6.81 -2.09
N PHE A 49 3.28 7.54 -1.38
CA PHE A 49 3.48 8.96 -1.60
C PHE A 49 4.67 9.29 -2.54
N ALA A 50 5.39 8.28 -3.03
CA ALA A 50 6.52 8.46 -3.95
C ALA A 50 6.05 8.84 -5.37
N SER A 51 4.91 8.30 -5.79
CA SER A 51 4.31 8.58 -7.10
C SER A 51 3.03 9.38 -6.87
N PRO A 52 2.96 10.68 -7.18
CA PRO A 52 1.72 11.45 -7.04
C PRO A 52 0.69 11.04 -8.10
N PRO A 53 -0.62 11.15 -7.80
CA PRO A 53 -1.68 10.72 -8.72
C PRO A 53 -1.78 11.66 -9.92
N SER A 54 -2.38 11.18 -11.00
CA SER A 54 -2.61 11.96 -12.21
C SER A 54 -3.31 13.30 -11.92
N GLU A 55 -3.18 14.27 -12.83
CA GLU A 55 -3.68 15.63 -12.58
C GLU A 55 -5.21 15.75 -12.52
N CYS A 56 -5.92 14.66 -12.87
CA CYS A 56 -7.36 14.57 -12.75
C CYS A 56 -7.82 14.80 -11.30
N GLN A 57 -8.71 15.78 -11.10
CA GLN A 57 -9.25 16.14 -9.80
C GLN A 57 -9.94 14.96 -9.11
N ALA A 58 -10.69 14.14 -9.86
CA ALA A 58 -11.36 12.96 -9.32
C ALA A 58 -10.35 11.93 -8.78
N THR A 59 -9.25 11.70 -9.49
CA THR A 59 -8.18 10.78 -9.06
C THR A 59 -7.48 11.29 -7.80
N ARG A 60 -7.15 12.60 -7.76
CA ARG A 60 -6.57 13.26 -6.58
C ARG A 60 -7.49 13.17 -5.35
N ALA A 61 -8.78 13.46 -5.52
CA ALA A 61 -9.76 13.40 -4.44
C ALA A 61 -9.91 11.97 -3.88
N ARG A 62 -10.00 10.96 -4.76
CA ARG A 62 -10.04 9.55 -4.35
C ARG A 62 -8.78 9.14 -3.61
N ALA A 63 -7.59 9.49 -4.11
CA ALA A 63 -6.32 9.20 -3.44
C ALA A 63 -6.24 9.83 -2.04
N MET A 64 -6.76 11.04 -1.87
CA MET A 64 -6.79 11.71 -0.58
C MET A 64 -7.78 11.06 0.40
N ALA A 65 -9.02 10.80 -0.04
CA ALA A 65 -10.04 10.17 0.80
C ALA A 65 -9.56 8.81 1.32
N ARG A 66 -8.98 8.03 0.41
CA ARG A 66 -8.31 6.77 0.70
C ARG A 66 -7.22 6.97 1.77
N SER A 67 -6.28 7.90 1.58
CA SER A 67 -5.23 8.26 2.55
C SER A 67 -5.75 8.63 3.94
N MET A 68 -6.89 9.29 4.03
CA MET A 68 -7.53 9.64 5.29
C MET A 68 -8.17 8.43 5.99
N LEU A 69 -8.75 7.49 5.24
CA LEU A 69 -9.29 6.24 5.78
C LEU A 69 -8.18 5.37 6.36
N ALA A 70 -7.08 5.16 5.63
CA ALA A 70 -5.95 4.39 6.15
C ALA A 70 -5.30 5.06 7.36
N LEU A 71 -5.23 6.39 7.40
CA LEU A 71 -4.75 7.10 8.60
C LEU A 71 -5.64 6.80 9.81
N THR A 72 -6.95 6.74 9.62
CA THR A 72 -7.93 6.46 10.68
C THR A 72 -7.82 5.02 11.16
N TRP A 73 -7.73 4.06 10.24
CA TRP A 73 -7.56 2.66 10.57
C TRP A 73 -6.20 2.41 11.27
N LEU A 74 -5.11 2.97 10.76
CA LEU A 74 -3.78 2.81 11.35
C LEU A 74 -3.69 3.40 12.75
N LYS A 75 -4.40 4.51 13.03
CA LYS A 75 -4.53 5.06 14.39
C LYS A 75 -5.19 4.08 15.35
N ARG A 76 -6.24 3.36 14.90
CA ARG A 76 -6.93 2.35 15.73
C ARG A 76 -6.03 1.14 15.96
N ALA A 77 -5.42 0.62 14.88
CA ALA A 77 -4.51 -0.52 14.94
C ALA A 77 -3.25 -0.25 15.80
N SER A 78 -2.76 0.99 15.84
CA SER A 78 -1.59 1.36 16.65
C SER A 78 -1.95 1.65 18.11
N ALA A 79 -3.17 2.09 18.40
CA ALA A 79 -3.64 2.38 19.75
C ALA A 79 -3.82 1.11 20.59
N ASP A 80 -4.37 0.04 20.01
CA ASP A 80 -4.51 -1.26 20.66
C ASP A 80 -4.08 -2.39 19.70
N PRO A 81 -2.89 -2.98 19.90
CA PRO A 81 -2.41 -4.10 19.07
C PRO A 81 -3.24 -5.38 19.16
N ARG A 82 -4.06 -5.53 20.22
CA ARG A 82 -4.94 -6.69 20.44
C ARG A 82 -6.35 -6.46 19.91
N SER A 83 -6.66 -5.25 19.45
CA SER A 83 -7.91 -4.97 18.73
C SER A 83 -7.97 -5.76 17.42
N THR A 84 -9.17 -5.88 16.86
CA THR A 84 -9.37 -6.49 15.54
C THR A 84 -8.49 -5.82 14.47
N GLU A 85 -8.39 -4.49 14.47
CA GLU A 85 -7.53 -3.76 13.54
C GLU A 85 -6.04 -4.02 13.77
N GLY A 86 -5.60 -4.14 15.03
CA GLY A 86 -4.21 -4.43 15.39
C GLY A 86 -3.78 -5.86 15.00
N GLU A 87 -4.63 -6.85 15.25
CA GLU A 87 -4.39 -8.25 14.87
C GLU A 87 -4.51 -8.46 13.35
N LEU A 88 -5.44 -7.76 12.70
CA LEU A 88 -5.54 -7.74 11.25
C LEU A 88 -4.28 -7.15 10.63
N LEU A 89 -3.81 -5.98 11.10
CA LEU A 89 -2.56 -5.37 10.64
C LEU A 89 -1.37 -6.34 10.77
N TRP A 90 -1.28 -7.05 11.89
CA TRP A 90 -0.21 -8.02 12.11
C TRP A 90 -0.27 -9.20 11.15
N THR A 91 -1.44 -9.84 11.06
CA THR A 91 -1.67 -11.00 10.20
C THR A 91 -1.34 -10.67 8.76
N LEU A 92 -1.85 -9.53 8.31
CA LEU A 92 -1.59 -8.96 7.01
C LEU A 92 -0.09 -8.78 6.82
N VAL A 93 0.60 -8.00 7.65
CA VAL A 93 2.05 -7.79 7.49
C VAL A 93 2.85 -9.10 7.50
N GLY A 94 2.45 -10.09 8.29
CA GLY A 94 3.04 -11.42 8.30
C GLY A 94 2.97 -12.12 6.92
N GLN A 95 1.80 -12.08 6.27
CA GLN A 95 1.62 -12.64 4.93
C GLN A 95 2.50 -11.93 3.89
N TYR A 96 2.55 -10.59 3.91
CA TYR A 96 3.32 -9.77 2.97
C TYR A 96 4.80 -10.12 3.01
N ASP A 97 5.36 -10.17 4.22
CA ASP A 97 6.78 -10.45 4.38
C ASP A 97 7.09 -11.91 4.00
N SER A 98 6.20 -12.85 4.33
CA SER A 98 6.32 -14.25 3.89
C SER A 98 6.39 -14.36 2.36
N LEU A 99 5.49 -13.68 1.66
CA LEU A 99 5.45 -13.65 0.19
C LEU A 99 6.69 -12.97 -0.39
N ASN A 100 7.11 -11.83 0.14
CA ASN A 100 8.30 -11.11 -0.33
C ASN A 100 9.58 -11.92 -0.13
N ARG A 101 9.71 -12.61 1.02
CA ARG A 101 10.83 -13.52 1.26
C ARG A 101 10.81 -14.68 0.27
N ARG A 102 9.64 -15.24 0.00
CA ARG A 102 9.47 -16.30 -0.98
C ARG A 102 9.84 -15.82 -2.38
N ARG A 103 9.37 -14.65 -2.81
CA ARG A 103 9.73 -14.02 -4.09
C ARG A 103 11.24 -13.85 -4.23
N LYS A 104 11.91 -13.25 -3.23
CA LYS A 104 13.38 -13.08 -3.22
C LYS A 104 14.13 -14.41 -3.29
N MET A 105 13.61 -15.45 -2.64
CA MET A 105 14.19 -16.79 -2.68
C MET A 105 13.99 -17.46 -4.05
N GLU A 106 12.82 -17.27 -4.64
CA GLU A 106 12.47 -17.75 -5.98
C GLU A 106 13.27 -17.03 -7.08
N ASP A 107 13.53 -15.72 -6.94
CA ASP A 107 14.38 -14.95 -7.85
C ASP A 107 15.83 -15.47 -7.85
N ARG A 108 16.33 -15.87 -6.67
CA ARG A 108 17.67 -16.47 -6.52
C ARG A 108 17.72 -17.92 -6.98
N HIS A 109 16.58 -18.62 -6.98
CA HIS A 109 16.47 -20.02 -7.36
C HIS A 109 15.26 -20.24 -8.29
N PRO A 110 15.36 -19.86 -9.58
CA PRO A 110 14.23 -19.90 -10.52
C PRO A 110 13.62 -21.30 -10.67
N GLN A 111 14.41 -22.35 -10.46
CA GLN A 111 13.95 -23.74 -10.48
C GLN A 111 12.91 -24.04 -9.38
N ARG A 112 12.99 -23.38 -8.21
CA ARG A 112 12.00 -23.54 -7.13
C ARG A 112 10.67 -22.92 -7.52
N ARG A 113 10.67 -21.76 -8.19
CA ARG A 113 9.46 -21.15 -8.75
C ARG A 113 8.84 -22.07 -9.79
N LYS A 114 9.63 -22.53 -10.76
CA LYS A 114 9.17 -23.44 -11.82
C LYS A 114 8.48 -24.69 -11.25
N ARG A 115 9.14 -25.41 -10.33
CA ARG A 115 8.58 -26.61 -9.68
C ARG A 115 7.32 -26.34 -8.85
N ARG A 116 7.17 -25.15 -8.26
CA ARG A 116 5.96 -24.77 -7.53
C ARG A 116 4.81 -24.49 -8.49
N LEU A 117 5.06 -23.71 -9.54
CA LEU A 117 4.05 -23.37 -10.53
C LEU A 117 3.60 -24.60 -11.33
N GLU A 118 4.46 -25.60 -11.54
CA GLU A 118 4.12 -26.89 -12.16
C GLU A 118 3.13 -27.73 -11.34
N LYS A 119 3.03 -27.49 -10.03
CA LYS A 119 2.07 -28.17 -9.14
C LYS A 119 0.70 -27.49 -9.08
N LEU A 120 0.58 -26.30 -9.68
CA LEU A 120 -0.65 -25.52 -9.68
C LEU A 120 -1.38 -25.74 -11.01
N GLY A 121 -2.71 -25.78 -10.96
CA GLY A 121 -3.53 -25.72 -12.18
C GLY A 121 -3.36 -24.38 -12.91
N GLY A 122 -3.84 -24.28 -14.16
CA GLY A 122 -3.72 -23.04 -14.94
C GLY A 122 -4.38 -21.81 -14.28
N ALA A 123 -5.57 -21.99 -13.70
CA ALA A 123 -6.28 -20.95 -12.96
C ALA A 123 -5.57 -20.58 -11.65
N GLU A 124 -5.10 -21.58 -10.88
CA GLU A 124 -4.36 -21.34 -9.64
C GLU A 124 -3.02 -20.66 -9.89
N ARG A 125 -2.34 -21.01 -10.99
CA ARG A 125 -1.11 -20.36 -11.42
C ARG A 125 -1.38 -18.90 -11.76
N ALA A 126 -2.41 -18.61 -12.56
CA ALA A 126 -2.80 -17.24 -12.91
C ALA A 126 -3.11 -16.42 -11.65
N VAL A 127 -3.97 -16.94 -10.77
CA VAL A 127 -4.30 -16.30 -9.49
C VAL A 127 -3.07 -16.13 -8.62
N VAL A 128 -2.18 -17.10 -8.51
CA VAL A 128 -0.98 -16.98 -7.69
C VAL A 128 -0.01 -15.93 -8.25
N GLU A 129 0.19 -15.90 -9.56
CA GLU A 129 1.06 -14.92 -10.22
C GLU A 129 0.46 -13.51 -10.18
N GLU A 130 -0.86 -13.40 -10.23
CA GLU A 130 -1.63 -12.17 -10.06
C GLU A 130 -1.61 -11.71 -8.60
N VAL A 131 -1.93 -12.59 -7.63
CA VAL A 131 -2.10 -12.37 -6.17
C VAL A 131 -0.81 -11.99 -5.42
N TYR A 132 0.38 -12.26 -5.98
CA TYR A 132 1.63 -11.73 -5.40
C TYR A 132 1.68 -10.18 -5.40
N GLY A 133 0.88 -9.50 -6.23
CA GLY A 133 0.63 -8.06 -6.14
C GLY A 133 -0.44 -7.67 -5.10
N PRO A 134 -1.67 -8.20 -5.15
CA PRO A 134 -2.80 -7.92 -4.27
C PRO A 134 -2.58 -8.09 -2.78
N LEU A 135 -1.71 -9.00 -2.32
CA LEU A 135 -1.39 -9.06 -0.89
C LEU A 135 -0.65 -7.80 -0.43
N VAL A 136 0.17 -7.18 -1.30
CA VAL A 136 0.74 -5.84 -1.06
C VAL A 136 -0.34 -4.79 -0.92
N ASP A 137 -1.44 -4.94 -1.66
CA ASP A 137 -2.61 -4.12 -1.46
C ASP A 137 -3.13 -4.36 -0.04
N VAL A 138 -3.66 -5.53 0.32
CA VAL A 138 -4.31 -5.78 1.64
C VAL A 138 -3.49 -5.27 2.86
N ILE A 139 -2.17 -5.29 2.78
CA ILE A 139 -1.24 -5.12 3.90
C ILE A 139 -0.69 -3.69 4.00
N GLY A 140 -0.69 -2.99 2.86
CA GLY A 140 -0.36 -1.59 2.80
C GLY A 140 -1.56 -0.71 3.10
N VAL A 141 -1.25 0.56 3.24
CA VAL A 141 -2.14 1.68 2.94
C VAL A 141 -3.04 1.36 1.72
N ARG A 142 -2.57 0.60 0.71
CA ARG A 142 -3.27 0.06 -0.48
C ARG A 142 -4.36 -1.01 -0.28
N GLY A 143 -4.59 -1.53 0.92
CA GLY A 143 -5.47 -2.70 1.13
C GLY A 143 -6.77 -2.36 1.77
N VAL A 144 -6.65 -1.37 2.65
CA VAL A 144 -7.72 -0.46 3.00
C VAL A 144 -7.99 0.52 1.84
N MET A 145 -7.11 0.61 0.84
CA MET A 145 -7.23 1.47 -0.35
C MET A 145 -7.22 0.69 -1.66
N GLY A 146 -8.34 0.02 -1.96
CA GLY A 146 -8.55 -0.73 -3.19
C GLY A 146 -7.97 -0.10 -4.46
N GLU A 147 -7.59 -1.00 -5.37
CA GLU A 147 -7.07 -0.85 -6.73
C GLU A 147 -7.32 0.52 -7.38
N TYR A 148 -6.26 1.12 -7.92
CA TYR A 148 -6.19 2.05 -9.07
C TYR A 148 -4.91 2.90 -8.99
N TRP A 149 -3.77 2.22 -9.06
CA TRP A 149 -2.44 2.82 -9.26
C TRP A 149 -1.54 1.99 -10.20
N ALA A 150 -2.12 1.07 -10.97
CA ALA A 150 -1.45 0.55 -12.15
C ALA A 150 -1.65 1.59 -13.28
N PRO A 151 -0.59 2.05 -13.96
CA PRO A 151 -0.77 2.54 -15.32
C PRO A 151 -1.27 1.37 -16.17
N GLU A 152 -2.15 1.65 -17.13
CA GLU A 152 -2.38 0.75 -18.26
C GLU A 152 -1.05 0.37 -18.93
#